data_AF-A0A1I0YWY0-F1
#
_entry.id   AF-A0A1I0YWY0-F1
#
_cell.length_a   1.000
_cell.length_b   1.000
_cell.length_c   1.000
_cell.angle_alpha   90.00
_cell.angle_beta   90.00
_cell.angle_gamma   90.00
#
_symmetry.space_group_name_H-M   'P 1'
#
loop_
_entity.id
_entity.type
_entity.pdbx_description
1 polymer ?
#
loop_
_entity_poly.entity_id
_entity_poly.type
_entity_poly.pdbx_seq_one_letter_code
_entity_poly.pdbx_strand_id
1 'polypeptide(L)'
;MKRLLYCLNCKKIFPHQDNCPYCNNDKVKNLDIATSVNVIGTKLKGKVLRIKDNSVSLLITNPDTKDKYIKDYTSEKLKKIL
;
A
#
# COMPACT_ATOMS: atom_id res chain seq x y z
N MET A 1 -12.88 -8.11 9.50
CA MET A 1 -12.14 -7.55 8.34
C MET A 1 -11.00 -6.69 8.86
N LYS A 2 -9.74 -7.15 8.77
CA LYS A 2 -8.59 -6.33 9.17
C LYS A 2 -8.42 -5.20 8.15
N ARG A 3 -8.48 -3.95 8.61
CA ARG A 3 -8.23 -2.77 7.80
C ARG A 3 -6.73 -2.46 7.84
N LEU A 4 -6.19 -2.03 6.71
CA LEU A 4 -4.83 -1.52 6.64
C LEU A 4 -4.88 0.01 6.72
N LEU A 5 -3.90 0.58 7.38
CA LEU A 5 -3.70 2.02 7.51
C LEU A 5 -2.41 2.42 6.80
N TYR A 6 -2.28 3.70 6.47
CA TYR A 6 -1.03 4.31 6.07
C TYR A 6 -0.75 5.57 6.89
N CYS A 7 0.52 5.82 7.17
CA CYS A 7 0.94 7.02 7.89
C CYS A 7 0.97 8.23 6.94
N LEU A 8 0.47 9.38 7.39
CA LEU A 8 0.54 10.62 6.61
C LEU A 8 1.96 11.20 6.50
N ASN A 9 2.84 10.88 7.45
CA ASN A 9 4.22 11.36 7.45
C ASN A 9 5.14 10.43 6.64
N CYS A 10 5.32 9.17 7.09
CA CYS A 10 6.26 8.25 6.45
C CYS A 10 5.68 7.45 5.27
N LYS A 11 4.36 7.52 5.04
CA LYS A 11 3.62 6.83 3.96
C LYS A 11 3.67 5.30 3.98
N LYS A 12 4.28 4.67 4.99
CA LYS A 12 4.27 3.21 5.15
C LYS A 12 2.87 2.72 5.46
N ILE A 13 2.57 1.51 4.97
CA ILE A 13 1.30 0.82 5.17
C ILE A 13 1.48 -0.26 6.23
N PHE A 14 0.53 -0.37 7.16
CA PHE A 14 0.58 -1.31 8.28
C PHE A 14 -0.83 -1.73 8.72
N PRO A 15 -0.97 -2.83 9.48
CA PRO A 15 -2.24 -3.22 10.10
C PRO A 15 -2.79 -2.13 11.03
N HIS A 16 -4.11 -2.12 11.26
CA HIS A 16 -4.74 -1.16 12.17
C HIS A 16 -4.03 -1.08 13.53
N GLN A 17 -3.51 0.10 13.85
CA GLN A 17 -2.86 0.49 15.10
C GLN A 17 -3.11 1.98 15.35
N ASP A 18 -3.05 2.42 16.60
CA ASP A 18 -3.29 3.82 16.98
C ASP A 18 -2.21 4.75 16.43
N ASN A 19 -0.95 4.29 16.44
CA ASN A 19 0.20 5.03 15.98
C ASN A 19 0.92 4.29 14.86
N CYS A 20 1.63 5.05 14.02
CA CYS A 20 2.50 4.46 13.00
C CYS A 20 3.70 3.75 13.66
N PRO A 21 3.88 2.44 13.47
CA PRO A 21 4.94 1.67 14.14
C PRO A 21 6.35 2.03 13.68
N TYR A 22 6.48 2.81 12.60
CA TYR A 22 7.78 3.17 12.01
C TYR A 22 8.29 4.57 12.36
N CYS A 23 7.40 5.49 12.71
CA CYS A 23 7.77 6.88 13.01
C CYS A 23 7.02 7.46 14.21
N ASN A 24 6.28 6.61 14.93
CA ASN A 24 5.50 6.92 16.13
C ASN A 24 4.56 8.14 16.00
N ASN A 25 4.10 8.42 14.78
CA ASN A 25 3.16 9.50 14.50
C ASN A 25 1.72 8.99 14.62
N ASP A 26 0.83 9.80 15.18
CA ASP A 26 -0.59 9.52 15.35
C ASP A 26 -1.40 9.82 14.08
N LYS A 27 -0.84 10.58 13.14
CA LYS A 27 -1.50 10.91 11.86
C LYS A 27 -1.50 9.74 10.89
N VAL A 28 -2.56 8.92 10.96
CA VAL A 28 -2.79 7.74 10.11
C VAL A 28 -4.13 7.82 9.37
N LYS A 29 -4.24 7.17 8.20
CA LYS A 29 -5.47 7.09 7.40
C LYS A 29 -5.72 5.68 6.88
N ASN A 30 -6.97 5.36 6.57
CA ASN A 30 -7.35 4.08 5.96
C ASN A 30 -6.72 3.91 4.58
N LEU A 31 -6.23 2.70 4.29
CA LEU A 31 -5.84 2.33 2.94
C LEU A 31 -7.10 1.90 2.17
N ASP A 32 -7.55 2.77 1.26
CA ASP A 32 -8.74 2.51 0.45
C ASP A 32 -8.40 1.81 -0.87
N ILE A 33 -9.41 1.19 -1.48
CA ILE A 33 -9.32 0.68 -2.85
C ILE A 33 -9.01 1.83 -3.83
N ALA A 34 -8.35 1.51 -4.93
CA ALA A 34 -7.83 2.43 -5.95
C ALA A 34 -6.71 3.38 -5.48
N THR A 35 -6.31 3.29 -4.21
CA THR A 35 -5.15 4.01 -3.66
C THR A 35 -3.88 3.66 -4.45
N SER A 36 -3.18 4.69 -4.93
CA SER A 36 -1.88 4.51 -5.58
C SER A 36 -0.80 4.19 -4.55
N VAL A 37 -0.06 3.12 -4.76
CA VAL A 37 1.06 2.67 -3.92
C VAL A 37 2.27 2.30 -4.79
N ASN A 38 3.46 2.30 -4.21
CA ASN A 38 4.63 1.68 -4.79
C ASN A 38 5.10 0.50 -3.94
N VAL A 39 5.81 -0.43 -4.59
CA VAL A 39 6.45 -1.54 -3.91
C VAL A 39 7.85 -1.09 -3.49
N ILE A 40 8.12 -1.12 -2.17
CA ILE A 40 9.39 -0.71 -1.57
C ILE A 40 10.54 -1.53 -2.16
N GLY A 41 11.64 -0.86 -2.50
CA GLY A 41 12.80 -1.49 -3.13
C GLY A 41 12.67 -1.72 -4.64
N THR A 42 11.57 -1.27 -5.27
CA THR A 42 11.36 -1.40 -6.71
C THR A 42 10.85 -0.11 -7.35
N LYS A 43 10.91 -0.03 -8.68
CA LYS A 43 10.28 1.03 -9.48
C LYS A 43 8.79 0.79 -9.74
N LEU A 44 8.24 -0.35 -9.27
CA LEU A 44 6.87 -0.74 -9.53
C LEU A 44 5.88 0.13 -8.74
N LYS A 45 4.89 0.65 -9.47
CA LYS A 45 3.77 1.41 -8.93
C LYS A 45 2.48 0.75 -9.37
N GLY A 46 1.48 0.77 -8.51
CA GLY A 46 0.18 0.17 -8.79
C GLY A 46 -0.93 0.82 -7.99
N LYS A 47 -2.15 0.39 -8.25
CA LYS A 47 -3.32 0.77 -7.47
C LYS A 47 -3.81 -0.42 -6.66
N VAL A 48 -4.22 -0.15 -5.42
CA VAL A 48 -4.87 -1.16 -4.57
C VAL A 48 -6.14 -1.63 -5.24
N LEU A 49 -6.24 -2.93 -5.52
CA LEU A 49 -7.43 -3.56 -6.08
C LEU A 49 -8.25 -4.25 -4.99
N ARG A 50 -7.58 -4.96 -4.08
CA ARG A 50 -8.21 -5.71 -3.00
C ARG A 50 -7.29 -5.78 -1.78
N ILE A 51 -7.89 -5.77 -0.59
CA ILE A 51 -7.20 -5.98 0.68
C ILE A 51 -7.75 -7.27 1.31
N LYS A 52 -6.85 -8.20 1.65
CA LYS A 52 -7.15 -9.46 2.34
C LYS A 52 -6.19 -9.60 3.51
N ASP A 53 -6.66 -9.28 4.71
CA ASP A 53 -5.88 -9.31 5.95
C ASP A 53 -4.55 -8.53 5.85
N ASN A 54 -3.42 -9.22 5.68
CA ASN A 54 -2.09 -8.61 5.55
C ASN A 54 -1.58 -8.54 4.11
N SER A 55 -2.35 -9.06 3.15
CA SER A 55 -2.03 -9.10 1.73
C SER A 55 -2.87 -8.09 0.96
N VAL A 56 -2.25 -7.41 0.01
CA VAL A 56 -2.86 -6.41 -0.84
C VAL A 56 -2.59 -6.76 -2.29
N SER A 57 -3.67 -6.97 -3.03
CA SER A 57 -3.61 -7.16 -4.48
C SER A 57 -3.47 -5.80 -5.15
N LEU A 58 -2.42 -5.64 -5.95
CA LEU A 58 -2.17 -4.44 -6.73
C LEU A 58 -2.47 -4.68 -8.20
N LEU A 59 -3.15 -3.73 -8.83
CA LEU A 59 -3.18 -3.58 -10.27
C LEU A 59 -1.96 -2.76 -10.68
N ILE A 60 -0.98 -3.40 -11.30
CA ILE A 60 0.25 -2.78 -11.77
C ILE A 60 0.15 -2.61 -13.28
N THR A 61 0.52 -1.43 -13.76
CA THR A 61 0.69 -1.16 -15.19
C THR A 61 2.18 -1.19 -15.49
N ASN A 62 2.59 -2.04 -16.43
CA ASN A 62 3.94 -2.06 -16.94
C ASN A 62 4.22 -0.74 -17.69
N PRO A 63 5.22 0.06 -17.29
CA PRO A 63 5.52 1.33 -17.96
C PRO A 63 5.96 1.15 -19.43
N ASP A 64 6.58 0.02 -19.76
CA ASP A 64 7.17 -0.21 -21.08
C ASP A 64 6.15 -0.80 -22.06
N THR A 65 5.37 -1.79 -21.63
CA THR A 65 4.41 -2.49 -22.51
C THR A 65 2.97 -1.99 -22.37
N LYS A 66 2.68 -1.17 -21.35
CA LYS A 66 1.32 -0.77 -20.93
C LYS A 66 0.40 -1.91 -20.48
N ASP A 67 0.91 -3.13 -20.40
CA ASP A 67 0.15 -4.28 -19.91
C ASP A 67 -0.23 -4.09 -18.45
N LYS A 68 -1.43 -4.57 -18.10
CA LYS A 68 -1.92 -4.58 -16.73
C LYS A 68 -1.86 -5.99 -16.19
N TYR A 69 -1.27 -6.13 -15.00
CA TYR A 69 -1.27 -7.39 -14.28
C TYR A 69 -1.62 -7.18 -12.81
N ILE A 70 -2.16 -8.23 -12.20
CA ILE A 70 -2.49 -8.24 -10.77
C ILE A 70 -1.41 -9.01 -10.05
N LYS A 71 -0.91 -8.45 -8.95
CA LYS A 71 0.06 -9.14 -8.10
C LYS A 71 -0.17 -8.81 -6.63
N ASP A 72 -0.03 -9.83 -5.80
CA ASP A 72 -0.22 -9.72 -4.36
C ASP A 72 1.09 -9.37 -3.65
N TYR A 73 1.00 -8.47 -2.68
CA TYR A 73 2.11 -8.03 -1.84
C TYR A 73 1.67 -7.95 -0.39
N THR A 74 2.59 -8.22 0.54
CA THR A 74 2.37 -7.92 1.95
C THR A 74 2.36 -6.41 2.17
N SER A 75 1.52 -5.94 3.09
CA SER A 75 1.37 -4.50 3.40
C SER A 75 2.70 -3.81 3.72
N GLU A 76 3.61 -4.51 4.40
CA GLU A 76 4.95 -4.04 4.78
C GLU A 76 5.85 -3.71 3.58
N LYS A 77 5.61 -4.37 2.43
CA LYS A 77 6.34 -4.11 1.18
C LYS A 77 5.76 -2.95 0.39
N LEU A 78 4.69 -2.33 0.88
CA LEU A 78 3.98 -1.27 0.18
C LEU A 78 4.15 0.07 0.87
N LYS A 79 4.18 1.12 0.05
CA LYS A 79 4.21 2.51 0.52
C LYS A 79 3.24 3.33 -0.32
N LYS A 80 2.45 4.17 0.34
CA LYS A 80 1.54 5.10 -0.33
C LYS A 80 2.36 6.06 -1.19
N ILE A 81 1.93 6.25 -2.44
CA ILE A 81 2.43 7.31 -3.32
C ILE A 81 1.31 8.29 -3.62
N LEU A 82 1.67 9.56 -3.78
CA LEU A 82 0.79 10.73 -3.67
C LEU A 82 0.43 10.96 -2.20
#